data_AF-A0A0U5J8M8-F1
#
_entry.id   AF-A0A0U5J8M8-F1
#
_cell.length_a   1.000
_cell.length_b   1.000
_cell.length_c   1.000
_cell.angle_alpha   90.00
_cell.angle_beta   90.00
_cell.angle_gamma   90.00
#
_symmetry.space_group_name_H-M   'P 1'
#
loop_
_entity.id
_entity.type
_entity.pdbx_description
1 polymer ?
#
loop_
_entity_poly.entity_id
_entity_poly.type
_entity_poly.pdbx_seq_one_letter_code
_entity_poly.pdbx_strand_id
1 'polypeptide(L)'
;MKVQITASRKDIYLVLVYGITEHPMMLATNKKIESKEDVIRVARTYFSRWKIEEYFRCKKQMFQFENFRVRKLCAINALNFYITLCMAFLALISMEEETNALKVSIIKTADPIKEKVFFCYYRLAKGISGILSYAKEGVRLWFRTKRPAYRQLCFKLVA
;
A
#
# COMPACT_ATOMS: atom_id res chain seq x y z
N MET A 1 -10.11 27.54 15.45
CA MET A 1 -10.89 28.77 15.22
C MET A 1 -11.92 28.53 14.13
N LYS A 2 -13.10 29.15 14.20
CA LYS A 2 -14.09 29.09 13.12
C LYS A 2 -13.84 30.27 12.18
N VAL A 3 -13.73 30.01 10.87
CA VAL A 3 -13.38 31.00 9.85
C VAL A 3 -14.31 30.82 8.66
N GLN A 4 -14.70 31.92 8.01
CA GLN A 4 -15.56 31.89 6.84
C GLN A 4 -14.73 32.02 5.56
N ILE A 5 -14.98 31.13 4.59
CA ILE A 5 -14.36 31.21 3.27
C ILE A 5 -14.98 32.40 2.51
N THR A 6 -14.15 33.36 2.10
CA THR A 6 -14.61 34.59 1.45
C THR A 6 -15.41 34.34 0.17
N ALA A 7 -14.96 33.38 -0.66
CA ALA A 7 -15.59 33.09 -1.95
C ALA A 7 -16.92 32.33 -1.83
N SER A 8 -17.03 31.37 -0.90
CA SER A 8 -18.22 30.51 -0.79
C SER A 8 -19.14 30.84 0.39
N ARG A 9 -18.72 31.76 1.26
CA ARG A 9 -19.36 32.11 2.54
C ARG A 9 -19.59 30.91 3.47
N LYS A 10 -18.91 29.78 3.23
CA LYS A 10 -18.99 28.59 4.09
C LYS A 10 -18.08 28.73 5.29
N ASP A 11 -18.60 28.35 6.44
CA ASP A 11 -17.83 28.23 7.66
C ASP A 11 -17.01 26.95 7.67
N ILE A 12 -15.73 27.09 8.02
CA ILE A 12 -14.78 26.00 8.23
C ILE A 12 -14.03 26.20 9.53
N TYR A 13 -13.39 25.15 10.02
CA TYR A 13 -12.49 25.24 11.16
C TYR A 13 -11.04 25.34 10.68
N LEU A 14 -10.29 26.22 11.33
CA LEU A 14 -8.87 26.43 11.15
C LEU A 14 -8.11 25.96 12.39
N VAL A 15 -7.14 25.09 12.19
CA VAL A 15 -6.23 24.59 13.23
C VAL A 15 -4.82 25.08 12.93
N LEU A 16 -4.21 25.76 13.89
CA LEU A 16 -2.83 26.23 13.82
C LEU A 16 -1.95 25.27 14.61
N VAL A 17 -0.91 24.75 13.96
CA VAL A 17 0.05 23.81 14.55
C VAL A 17 1.42 24.48 14.60
N TYR A 18 1.96 24.62 15.81
CA TYR A 18 3.24 25.24 16.10
C TYR A 18 4.27 24.20 16.57
N GLY A 19 5.56 24.51 16.44
CA GLY A 19 6.65 23.76 17.08
C GLY A 19 7.13 22.51 16.34
N ILE A 20 6.59 22.19 15.15
CA ILE A 20 7.06 21.08 14.31
C ILE A 20 7.91 21.58 13.15
N THR A 21 7.54 22.70 12.57
CA THR A 21 8.20 23.34 11.42
C THR A 21 8.62 24.77 11.79
N GLU A 22 9.56 25.34 11.04
CA GLU A 22 10.04 26.71 11.24
C GLU A 22 8.89 27.73 11.17
N HIS A 23 7.94 27.50 10.28
CA HIS A 23 6.73 28.30 10.16
C HIS A 23 5.51 27.52 10.66
N PRO A 24 4.52 28.20 11.27
CA PRO A 24 3.31 27.54 11.74
C PRO A 24 2.52 26.94 10.58
N MET A 25 2.05 25.72 10.76
CA MET A 25 1.21 25.04 9.79
C MET A 25 -0.25 25.38 10.04
N MET A 26 -0.99 25.66 8.97
CA MET A 26 -2.39 26.06 9.03
C MET A 26 -3.27 25.02 8.32
N LEU A 27 -4.13 24.34 9.08
CA LEU A 27 -4.98 23.25 8.60
C LEU A 27 -6.45 23.69 8.55
N ALA A 28 -7.01 23.74 7.36
CA ALA A 28 -8.43 23.95 7.14
C ALA A 28 -9.18 22.60 7.18
N THR A 29 -10.25 22.51 7.95
CA THR A 29 -11.06 21.30 8.08
C THR A 29 -12.56 21.61 8.11
N ASN A 30 -13.35 20.74 7.49
CA ASN A 30 -14.80 20.73 7.59
C ASN A 30 -15.30 19.89 8.78
N LYS A 31 -14.41 19.17 9.48
CA LYS A 31 -14.76 18.42 10.68
C LYS A 31 -15.08 19.39 11.82
N LYS A 32 -16.16 19.11 12.56
CA LYS A 32 -16.47 19.85 13.78
C LYS A 32 -15.36 19.64 14.80
N ILE A 33 -15.06 20.70 15.55
CA ILE A 33 -14.06 20.70 16.62
C ILE A 33 -14.77 21.22 17.86
N GLU A 34 -14.99 20.34 18.83
CA GLU A 34 -15.65 20.67 20.10
C GLU A 34 -14.66 20.56 21.27
N SER A 35 -13.64 19.70 21.13
CA SER A 35 -12.66 19.41 22.16
C SER A 35 -11.21 19.57 21.68
N LYS A 36 -10.26 19.56 22.64
CA LYS A 36 -8.82 19.54 22.35
C LYS A 36 -8.43 18.24 21.65
N GLU A 37 -9.07 17.14 22.00
CA GLU A 37 -8.87 15.81 21.42
C GLU A 37 -9.21 15.82 19.93
N ASP A 38 -10.23 16.56 19.52
CA ASP A 38 -10.59 16.71 18.11
C ASP A 38 -9.52 17.46 17.32
N VAL A 39 -8.93 18.51 17.90
CA VAL A 39 -7.80 19.24 17.29
C VAL A 39 -6.62 18.29 17.05
N ILE A 40 -6.27 17.48 18.06
CA ILE A 40 -5.19 16.49 17.96
C ILE A 40 -5.53 15.45 16.89
N ARG A 41 -6.78 14.98 16.82
CA ARG A 41 -7.24 14.02 15.81
C ARG A 41 -7.13 14.58 14.39
N VAL A 42 -7.50 15.84 14.18
CA VAL A 42 -7.36 16.53 12.89
C VAL A 42 -5.88 16.60 12.49
N ALA A 43 -4.99 17.02 13.40
CA ALA A 43 -3.56 17.08 13.13
C ALA A 43 -2.98 15.69 12.80
N ARG A 44 -3.30 14.66 13.59
CA ARG A 44 -2.87 13.27 13.32
C ARG A 44 -3.40 12.73 11.99
N THR A 45 -4.64 13.08 11.63
CA THR A 45 -5.21 12.72 10.32
C THR A 45 -4.41 13.37 9.20
N TYR A 46 -4.06 14.65 9.34
CA TYR A 46 -3.24 15.35 8.35
C TYR A 46 -1.83 14.77 8.25
N PHE A 47 -1.17 14.45 9.37
CA PHE A 47 0.16 13.81 9.33
C PHE A 47 0.12 12.41 8.71
N SER A 48 -0.98 11.69 8.90
CA SER A 48 -1.20 10.40 8.22
C SER A 48 -1.27 10.53 6.69
N ARG A 49 -1.48 11.74 6.13
CA ARG A 49 -1.37 12.00 4.69
C ARG A 49 -0.02 11.55 4.14
N TRP A 50 1.06 11.68 4.91
CA TRP A 50 2.41 11.28 4.49
C TRP A 50 2.50 9.80 4.10
N LYS A 51 1.62 8.93 4.63
CA LYS A 51 1.56 7.51 4.26
C LYS A 51 1.35 7.30 2.76
N ILE A 52 0.70 8.23 2.05
CA ILE A 52 0.54 8.13 0.60
C ILE A 52 1.86 8.24 -0.15
N GLU A 53 2.83 8.98 0.39
CA GLU A 53 4.14 9.13 -0.24
C GLU A 53 4.92 7.83 -0.17
N GLU A 54 4.79 7.09 0.93
CA GLU A 54 5.33 5.75 1.04
C GLU A 54 4.73 4.81 -0.01
N TYR A 55 3.40 4.85 -0.19
CA TYR A 55 2.71 4.09 -1.24
C TYR A 55 3.30 4.39 -2.62
N PHE A 56 3.43 5.68 -2.99
CA PHE A 56 3.95 6.06 -4.30
C PHE A 56 5.42 5.69 -4.47
N ARG A 57 6.24 5.88 -3.44
CA ARG A 57 7.67 5.56 -3.51
C ARG A 57 7.86 4.05 -3.66
N CYS A 58 7.17 3.24 -2.85
CA CYS A 58 7.22 1.79 -2.91
C CYS A 58 6.81 1.27 -4.29
N LYS A 59 5.70 1.79 -4.82
CA LYS A 59 5.24 1.50 -6.19
C LYS A 59 6.30 1.78 -7.25
N LYS A 60 6.96 2.94 -7.18
CA LYS A 60 8.00 3.35 -8.14
C LYS A 60 9.25 2.48 -8.05
N GLN A 61 9.77 2.29 -6.84
CA GLN A 61 11.07 1.67 -6.60
C GLN A 61 10.99 0.13 -6.60
N MET A 62 10.09 -0.46 -5.79
CA MET A 62 10.02 -1.92 -5.61
C MET A 62 9.38 -2.62 -6.82
N PHE A 63 8.34 -2.02 -7.40
CA PHE A 63 7.65 -2.59 -8.57
C PHE A 63 8.11 -1.99 -9.90
N GLN A 64 9.16 -1.17 -9.87
CA GLN A 64 9.77 -0.55 -11.06
C GLN A 64 8.74 0.13 -11.98
N PHE A 65 7.74 0.79 -11.40
CA PHE A 65 6.62 1.38 -12.15
C PHE A 65 7.08 2.38 -13.21
N GLU A 66 8.17 3.12 -12.96
CA GLU A 66 8.74 4.09 -13.90
C GLU A 66 9.53 3.43 -15.05
N ASN A 67 9.85 2.13 -14.92
CA ASN A 67 10.62 1.35 -15.89
C ASN A 67 9.75 0.40 -16.73
N PHE A 68 8.46 0.69 -16.89
CA PHE A 68 7.58 -0.09 -17.76
C PHE A 68 8.06 -0.09 -19.22
N ARG A 69 8.27 -1.28 -19.78
CA ARG A 69 8.68 -1.49 -21.18
C ARG A 69 7.48 -1.83 -22.07
N VAL A 70 6.38 -1.09 -21.90
CA VAL A 70 5.13 -1.29 -22.64
C VAL A 70 4.67 0.01 -23.27
N ARG A 71 4.24 -0.05 -24.54
CA ARG A 71 3.88 1.15 -25.33
C ARG A 71 2.37 1.43 -25.40
N LYS A 72 1.53 0.40 -25.28
CA LYS A 72 0.06 0.54 -25.40
C LYS A 72 -0.54 1.02 -24.07
N LEU A 73 -1.38 2.06 -24.12
CA LEU A 73 -2.07 2.60 -22.93
C LEU A 73 -2.87 1.52 -22.17
N CYS A 74 -3.60 0.66 -22.88
CA CYS A 74 -4.36 -0.42 -22.24
C CYS A 74 -3.47 -1.35 -21.40
N ALA A 75 -2.27 -1.66 -21.90
CA ALA A 75 -1.34 -2.54 -21.20
C ALA A 75 -0.62 -1.82 -20.04
N ILE A 76 -0.35 -0.51 -20.17
CA ILE A 76 0.11 0.33 -19.05
C ILE A 76 -0.94 0.36 -17.94
N ASN A 77 -2.22 0.56 -18.28
CA ASN A 77 -3.32 0.57 -17.32
C ASN A 77 -3.50 -0.79 -16.63
N ALA A 78 -3.37 -1.89 -17.38
CA ALA A 78 -3.42 -3.24 -16.82
C ALA A 78 -2.27 -3.48 -15.83
N LEU A 79 -1.03 -3.15 -16.18
CA LEU A 79 0.11 -3.27 -15.26
C LEU A 79 -0.05 -2.38 -14.02
N ASN A 80 -0.54 -1.16 -14.20
CA ASN A 80 -0.84 -0.25 -13.10
C ASN A 80 -1.90 -0.84 -12.13
N PHE A 81 -2.92 -1.50 -12.68
CA PHE A 81 -3.94 -2.21 -11.90
C PHE A 81 -3.32 -3.37 -11.10
N TYR A 82 -2.51 -4.22 -11.71
CA TYR A 82 -1.86 -5.33 -11.01
C TYR A 82 -0.93 -4.87 -9.88
N ILE A 83 -0.14 -3.82 -10.10
CA ILE A 83 0.70 -3.26 -9.02
C ILE A 83 -0.17 -2.68 -7.90
N THR A 84 -1.30 -2.05 -8.25
CA THR A 84 -2.24 -1.54 -7.24
C THR A 84 -2.81 -2.68 -6.39
N LEU A 85 -3.11 -3.82 -7.01
CA LEU A 85 -3.51 -5.03 -6.28
C LEU A 85 -2.40 -5.54 -5.36
N CYS A 86 -1.14 -5.58 -5.82
CA CYS A 86 0.01 -5.93 -4.98
C CYS A 86 0.15 -4.98 -3.78
N MET A 87 0.02 -3.67 -4.00
CA MET A 87 0.04 -2.68 -2.91
C MET A 87 -1.12 -2.87 -1.94
N ALA A 88 -2.30 -3.27 -2.42
CA ALA A 88 -3.44 -3.60 -1.55
C ALA A 88 -3.13 -4.81 -0.66
N PHE A 89 -2.48 -5.85 -1.19
CA PHE A 89 -2.02 -6.98 -0.37
C PHE A 89 -1.01 -6.55 0.70
N LEU A 90 -0.05 -5.69 0.36
CA LEU A 90 0.88 -5.13 1.35
C LEU A 90 0.15 -4.31 2.42
N ALA A 91 -0.90 -3.57 2.05
CA ALA A 91 -1.75 -2.85 2.99
C ALA A 91 -2.51 -3.78 3.93
N LEU A 92 -3.08 -4.88 3.42
CA LEU A 92 -3.74 -5.89 4.24
C LEU A 92 -2.77 -6.49 5.27
N ILE A 93 -1.58 -6.93 4.84
CA ILE A 93 -0.56 -7.47 5.75
C ILE A 93 -0.10 -6.41 6.76
N SER A 94 0.00 -5.15 6.35
CA SER A 94 0.32 -4.06 7.29
C SER A 94 -0.73 -3.89 8.40
N MET A 95 -2.00 -4.18 8.11
CA MET A 95 -3.12 -4.04 9.05
C MET A 95 -3.31 -5.27 9.94
N GLU A 96 -2.68 -6.40 9.63
CA GLU A 96 -2.72 -7.59 10.49
C GLU A 96 -2.06 -7.32 11.85
N GLU A 97 -2.47 -8.10 12.85
CA GLU A 97 -1.93 -8.01 14.20
C GLU A 97 -0.40 -8.26 14.22
N GLU A 98 0.31 -7.57 15.11
CA GLU A 98 1.76 -7.75 15.27
C GLU A 98 2.14 -9.16 15.76
N THR A 99 1.18 -9.92 16.29
CA THR A 99 1.31 -11.32 16.71
C THR A 99 1.20 -12.31 15.55
N ASN A 100 0.75 -11.88 14.37
CA ASN A 100 0.57 -12.76 13.23
C ASN A 100 1.91 -13.35 12.79
N ALA A 101 2.00 -14.69 12.81
CA ALA A 101 3.22 -15.42 12.47
C ALA A 101 3.76 -15.07 11.07
N LEU A 102 2.87 -14.85 10.09
CA LEU A 102 3.27 -14.47 8.74
C LEU A 102 3.90 -13.08 8.74
N LYS A 103 3.21 -12.08 9.30
CA LYS A 103 3.72 -10.70 9.40
C LYS A 103 5.07 -10.66 10.13
N VAL A 104 5.20 -11.37 11.25
CA VAL A 104 6.45 -11.47 12.02
C VAL A 104 7.57 -12.08 11.18
N SER A 105 7.31 -13.18 10.46
CA SER A 105 8.31 -13.82 9.60
C SER A 105 8.77 -12.91 8.46
N ILE A 106 7.83 -12.19 7.82
CA ILE A 106 8.13 -11.19 6.77
C ILE A 106 9.03 -10.09 7.33
N ILE A 107 8.67 -9.53 8.49
CA ILE A 107 9.43 -8.43 9.12
C ILE A 107 10.84 -8.88 9.51
N LYS A 108 10.99 -10.09 10.06
CA LYS A 108 12.30 -10.67 10.38
C LYS A 108 13.15 -10.87 9.13
N THR A 109 12.56 -11.40 8.05
CA THR A 109 13.26 -11.67 6.78
C THR A 109 13.66 -10.38 6.06
N ALA A 110 12.91 -9.30 6.25
CA ALA A 110 13.23 -8.01 5.64
C ALA A 110 14.57 -7.43 6.12
N ASP A 111 15.05 -7.85 7.29
CA ASP A 111 16.31 -7.45 7.94
C ASP A 111 16.60 -5.94 7.83
N PRO A 112 15.84 -5.09 8.56
CA PRO A 112 15.97 -3.65 8.46
C PRO A 112 17.22 -3.17 9.22
N ILE A 113 18.10 -2.43 8.52
CA ILE A 113 19.32 -1.83 9.09
C ILE A 113 19.00 -0.80 10.20
N LYS A 114 17.83 -0.15 10.15
CA LYS A 114 17.38 0.80 11.16
C LYS A 114 16.02 0.39 11.74
N GLU A 115 15.99 0.13 13.04
CA GLU A 115 14.77 -0.27 13.76
C GLU A 115 13.67 0.81 13.75
N LYS A 116 14.07 2.09 13.78
CA LYS A 116 13.16 3.24 13.97
C LYS A 116 12.55 3.82 12.68
N VAL A 117 12.87 3.28 11.51
CA VAL A 117 12.40 3.85 10.24
C VAL A 117 11.10 3.19 9.79
N PHE A 118 10.04 3.99 9.72
CA PHE A 118 8.66 3.58 9.42
C PHE A 118 8.38 3.43 7.91
N PHE A 119 9.22 2.70 7.16
CA PHE A 119 8.88 2.29 5.79
C PHE A 119 8.25 0.89 5.80
N CYS A 120 7.00 0.80 6.26
CA CYS A 120 6.24 -0.45 6.35
C CYS A 120 6.13 -1.19 5.00
N TYR A 121 5.68 -0.55 3.93
CA TYR A 121 5.45 -1.21 2.64
C TYR A 121 6.73 -1.73 2.01
N TYR A 122 7.82 -0.97 2.12
CA TYR A 122 9.13 -1.42 1.65
C TYR A 122 9.63 -2.64 2.41
N ARG A 123 9.50 -2.62 3.75
CA ARG A 123 9.93 -3.74 4.59
C ARG A 123 9.12 -4.99 4.27
N LEU A 124 7.81 -4.85 4.16
CA LEU A 124 6.93 -5.97 3.79
C LEU A 124 7.27 -6.51 2.40
N ALA A 125 7.40 -5.65 1.39
CA ALA A 125 7.77 -6.07 0.03
C ALA A 125 9.12 -6.78 -0.01
N LYS A 126 10.14 -6.24 0.66
CA LYS A 126 11.49 -6.82 0.74
C LYS A 126 11.47 -8.18 1.47
N GLY A 127 10.76 -8.26 2.60
CA GLY A 127 10.62 -9.50 3.37
C GLY A 127 9.92 -10.59 2.57
N ILE A 128 8.82 -10.27 1.88
CA ILE A 128 8.12 -11.20 0.98
C ILE A 128 9.04 -11.66 -0.15
N SER A 129 9.77 -10.73 -0.78
CA SER A 129 10.75 -11.08 -1.81
C SER A 129 11.84 -12.02 -1.29
N GLY A 130 12.32 -11.80 -0.06
CA GLY A 130 13.32 -12.66 0.58
C GLY A 130 12.77 -14.05 0.87
N ILE A 131 11.56 -14.17 1.43
CA ILE A 131 10.91 -15.46 1.67
C ILE A 131 10.73 -16.22 0.35
N LEU A 132 10.19 -15.55 -0.67
CA LEU A 132 9.92 -16.17 -1.97
C LEU A 132 11.19 -16.53 -2.74
N SER A 133 12.33 -15.89 -2.48
CA SER A 133 13.61 -16.26 -3.13
C SER A 133 14.05 -17.70 -2.83
N TYR A 134 13.60 -18.29 -1.71
CA TYR A 134 13.86 -19.69 -1.39
C TYR A 134 12.91 -20.65 -2.12
N ALA A 135 11.79 -20.16 -2.66
CA ALA A 135 10.79 -20.97 -3.34
C ALA A 135 11.21 -21.29 -4.80
N LYS A 136 11.96 -22.38 -4.99
CA LYS A 136 12.46 -22.80 -6.31
C LYS A 136 11.38 -23.36 -7.25
N GLU A 137 10.30 -23.89 -6.70
CA GLU A 137 9.28 -24.65 -7.46
C GLU A 137 8.01 -23.82 -7.76
N GLY A 138 7.96 -22.57 -7.29
CA GLY A 138 6.83 -21.67 -7.44
C GLY A 138 5.51 -22.24 -6.90
N VAL A 139 4.38 -21.76 -7.45
CA VAL A 139 3.04 -22.28 -7.12
C VAL A 139 2.63 -23.49 -7.94
N ARG A 140 3.50 -23.99 -8.83
CA ARG A 140 3.17 -25.10 -9.74
C ARG A 140 2.76 -26.37 -8.98
N LEU A 141 3.42 -26.67 -7.86
CA LEU A 141 3.10 -27.82 -7.02
C LEU A 141 1.88 -27.59 -6.11
N TRP A 142 1.43 -26.34 -5.95
CA TRP A 142 0.23 -26.02 -5.18
C TRP A 142 -1.04 -26.31 -5.98
N PHE A 143 -0.97 -26.20 -7.31
CA PHE A 143 -2.01 -26.72 -8.19
C PHE A 143 -1.90 -28.23 -8.27
N ARG A 144 -2.61 -28.95 -7.38
CA ARG A 144 -2.89 -30.37 -7.62
C ARG A 144 -3.69 -30.45 -8.93
N THR A 145 -3.05 -30.83 -10.02
CA THR A 145 -3.71 -31.14 -11.28
C THR A 145 -4.69 -32.28 -11.02
N LYS A 146 -5.97 -31.96 -10.79
CA LYS A 146 -7.02 -32.99 -10.80
C LYS A 146 -6.99 -33.59 -12.19
N ARG A 147 -6.55 -34.84 -12.33
CA ARG A 147 -6.71 -35.58 -13.59
C ARG A 147 -8.21 -35.59 -13.88
N PRO A 148 -8.67 -35.16 -15.06
CA PRO A 148 -10.07 -35.37 -15.43
C PRO A 148 -10.36 -36.87 -15.37
N ALA A 149 -11.45 -37.25 -14.70
CA ALA A 149 -11.83 -38.66 -14.51
C ALA A 149 -12.01 -39.39 -15.85
N TYR A 150 -12.32 -38.64 -16.91
CA TYR A 150 -12.52 -39.14 -18.25
C TYR A 150 -11.60 -38.39 -19.22
N ARG A 151 -10.75 -39.14 -19.94
CA ARG A 151 -10.11 -38.66 -21.17
C ARG A 151 -11.04 -39.00 -22.32
N GLN A 152 -11.65 -38.01 -22.96
CA GLN A 152 -12.33 -38.27 -24.23
C GLN A 152 -11.27 -38.74 -25.23
N LEU A 153 -11.40 -39.98 -25.70
CA LEU A 153 -10.54 -40.53 -26.75
C LEU A 153 -10.91 -39.81 -28.05
N CYS A 154 -10.06 -38.90 -28.52
CA CYS A 154 -10.16 -38.40 -29.88
C CYS A 154 -9.64 -39.49 -30.82
N PHE A 155 -10.51 -40.08 -31.63
CA PHE A 155 -10.05 -40.89 -32.75
C PHE A 155 -9.28 -39.98 -33.72
N LYS A 156 -8.11 -40.45 -34.17
CA LYS A 156 -7.45 -39.84 -35.33
C LYS A 156 -8.34 -40.12 -36.53
N LEU A 157 -9.24 -39.20 -36.85
CA LEU A 157 -9.88 -39.18 -38.15
C LEU A 157 -8.77 -38.82 -39.14
N VAL A 158 -8.39 -39.80 -39.95
CA VAL A 158 -7.53 -39.60 -41.11
C VAL A 158 -8.37 -38.80 -42.12
N ALA A 159 -7.85 -37.66 -42.55
CA ALA A 159 -8.45 -36.81 -43.58
C ALA A 159 -8.33 -37.45 -44.96
#